data_AF-A0A3B9I4E1-F1
#
_entry.id   AF-A0A3B9I4E1-F1
#
_cell.length_a   1.000
_cell.length_b   1.000
_cell.length_c   1.000
_cell.angle_alpha   90.00
_cell.angle_beta   90.00
_cell.angle_gamma   90.00
#
_symmetry.space_group_name_H-M   'P 1'
#
loop_
_entity.id
_entity.type
_entity.pdbx_description
1 polymer ?
#
loop_
_entity_poly.entity_id
_entity_poly.type
_entity_poly.pdbx_seq_one_letter_code
_entity_poly.pdbx_strand_id
1 'polypeptide(L)' 'MKTSLILVRMKMKKKYKFKCKTCSNRCKLKIVVKDGTIKSVKGNKCRRGLQFAYRKMIRKGIVKE' A
#
# COMPACT_ATOMS: atom_id res chain seq x y z
N MET A 1 6.39 -28.52 -30.11
CA MET A 1 5.40 -27.44 -30.26
C MET A 1 5.55 -26.48 -29.09
N LYS A 2 5.89 -25.22 -29.40
CA LYS A 2 5.97 -24.10 -28.45
C LYS A 2 4.57 -23.81 -27.92
N THR A 3 4.35 -23.81 -26.61
CA THR A 3 3.38 -22.86 -26.02
C THR A 3 3.53 -22.76 -24.51
N SER A 4 4.05 -21.60 -24.11
CA SER A 4 3.64 -20.87 -22.92
C SER A 4 4.11 -21.42 -21.57
N LEU A 5 5.37 -21.13 -21.23
CA LEU A 5 5.64 -20.63 -19.88
C LEU A 5 4.72 -19.43 -19.68
N ILE A 6 3.60 -19.64 -18.98
CA ILE A 6 2.80 -18.54 -18.45
C ILE A 6 3.70 -17.90 -17.39
N LEU A 7 4.51 -16.93 -17.82
CA LEU A 7 5.05 -15.88 -16.98
C LEU A 7 3.85 -15.15 -16.39
N VAL A 8 3.18 -15.75 -15.40
CA VAL A 8 2.27 -15.03 -14.52
C VAL A 8 3.19 -14.05 -13.81
N ARG A 9 3.36 -12.88 -14.42
CA ARG A 9 4.16 -11.75 -13.97
C ARG A 9 3.77 -11.51 -12.51
N MET A 10 4.53 -12.12 -11.59
CA MET A 10 4.27 -12.12 -10.15
C MET A 10 4.54 -10.70 -9.66
N LYS A 11 3.63 -9.79 -9.98
CA LYS A 11 3.66 -8.41 -9.52
C LYS A 11 3.65 -8.45 -8.00
N MET A 12 4.78 -8.17 -7.37
CA MET A 12 4.99 -8.37 -5.93
C MET A 12 4.00 -7.51 -5.14
N LYS A 13 2.94 -8.16 -4.65
CA LYS A 13 1.88 -7.51 -3.87
C LYS A 13 2.24 -7.54 -2.39
N LYS A 14 2.81 -6.46 -1.88
CA LYS A 14 3.15 -6.33 -0.46
C LYS A 14 2.01 -5.67 0.31
N LYS A 15 1.70 -6.23 1.48
CA LYS A 15 0.67 -5.70 2.39
C LYS A 15 1.33 -5.06 3.59
N TYR A 16 0.92 -3.84 3.92
CA TYR A 16 1.42 -3.10 5.07
C TYR A 16 0.27 -2.76 6.03
N LYS A 17 0.50 -2.94 7.32
CA LYS A 17 -0.48 -2.61 8.37
C LYS A 17 0.14 -1.60 9.32
N PHE A 18 -0.58 -0.55 9.65
CA PHE A 18 -0.16 0.39 10.68
C PHE A 18 -1.36 1.13 11.28
N LYS A 19 -1.15 1.72 12.45
CA LYS A 19 -2.11 2.63 13.08
C LYS A 19 -1.81 4.06 12.62
N CYS A 20 -2.83 4.76 12.17
CA CYS A 20 -2.79 6.20 11.93
C CYS A 20 -2.43 6.90 13.24
N LYS A 21 -1.52 7.89 13.21
CA LYS A 21 -1.14 8.66 14.40
C LYS A 21 -1.61 10.12 14.35
N THR A 22 -2.41 10.48 13.33
CA THR A 22 -2.83 11.86 13.07
C THR A 22 -3.97 12.34 13.98
N CYS A 23 -4.68 11.44 14.67
CA CYS A 23 -5.68 11.78 15.67
C CYS A 23 -5.78 10.68 16.73
N SER A 24 -6.45 10.98 17.85
CA SER A 24 -6.62 10.07 18.99
C SER A 24 -7.32 8.75 18.65
N ASN A 25 -8.09 8.72 17.56
CA ASN A 25 -8.83 7.53 17.12
C ASN A 25 -7.91 6.38 16.63
N ARG A 26 -6.63 6.68 16.34
CA ARG A 26 -5.57 5.70 16.03
C ARG A 26 -5.96 4.60 15.03
N CYS A 27 -6.71 4.98 14.00
CA CYS A 27 -7.36 4.05 13.09
C CYS A 27 -6.38 3.05 12.46
N LYS A 28 -6.78 1.78 12.38
CA LYS A 28 -6.01 0.73 11.70
C LYS A 28 -6.14 0.91 10.18
N LEU A 29 -5.01 1.07 9.50
CA LEU A 29 -4.90 1.16 8.05
C LEU A 29 -4.16 -0.06 7.50
N LYS A 30 -4.69 -0.63 6.41
CA LYS A 30 -4.09 -1.72 5.65
C LYS A 30 -3.85 -1.25 4.23
N ILE A 31 -2.60 -1.22 3.79
CA ILE A 31 -2.21 -0.75 2.46
C ILE A 31 -1.70 -1.93 1.65
N VAL A 32 -2.11 -1.97 0.40
CA VAL A 32 -1.63 -2.91 -0.59
C VAL A 32 -0.81 -2.14 -1.60
N VAL A 33 0.48 -2.45 -1.65
CA VAL A 33 1.41 -1.91 -2.65
C VAL A 33 1.73 -3.00 -3.66
N LYS A 34 1.76 -2.63 -4.94
CA LYS A 34 2.08 -3.51 -6.05
C LYS A 34 3.01 -2.76 -7.00
N ASP A 35 4.20 -3.30 -7.23
CA ASP A 35 5.22 -2.69 -8.12
C ASP A 35 5.55 -1.24 -7.74
N GLY A 36 5.63 -0.95 -6.43
CA GLY A 36 5.91 0.40 -5.93
C GLY A 36 4.73 1.38 -5.96
N THR A 37 3.54 0.96 -6.39
CA THR A 37 2.34 1.82 -6.37
C THR A 37 1.31 1.35 -5.35
N ILE A 38 0.68 2.28 -4.63
CA ILE A 38 -0.46 1.96 -3.76
C ILE A 38 -1.65 1.56 -4.63
N LYS A 39 -2.10 0.31 -4.52
CA LYS A 39 -3.29 -0.19 -5.23
C LYS A 39 -4.56 -0.11 -4.39
N SER A 40 -4.45 -0.21 -3.07
CA SER A 40 -5.61 -0.16 -2.20
C SER A 40 -5.23 0.25 -0.78
N VAL A 41 -6.08 1.06 -0.17
CA VAL A 41 -6.04 1.38 1.26
C VAL A 41 -7.36 0.92 1.88
N LYS A 42 -7.30 0.06 2.89
CA LYS A 42 -8.45 -0.42 3.67
C LYS A 42 -8.35 0.08 5.11
N GLY A 43 -9.50 0.30 5.76
CA GLY A 43 -9.61 0.86 7.11
C GLY A 43 -10.38 2.17 7.13
N ASN A 44 -10.25 2.95 8.20
CA ASN A 44 -10.88 4.27 8.30
C ASN A 44 -10.08 5.29 7.46
N LYS A 45 -10.63 5.62 6.28
CA LYS A 45 -10.00 6.39 5.20
C LYS A 45 -10.28 7.90 5.30
N CYS A 46 -10.28 8.47 6.52
CA CYS A 46 -10.39 9.91 6.65
C CYS A 46 -9.26 10.61 5.85
N ARG A 47 -9.49 11.85 5.40
CA ARG A 47 -8.53 12.61 4.57
C ARG A 47 -7.12 12.63 5.18
N ARG A 48 -7.04 12.87 6.49
CA ARG A 48 -5.79 12.87 7.28
C ARG A 48 -5.11 11.50 7.31
N GLY A 49 -5.90 10.42 7.39
CA GLY A 49 -5.40 9.05 7.41
C GLY A 49 -4.83 8.60 6.07
N LEU A 50 -5.47 8.99 4.96
CA LEU A 50 -4.97 8.74 3.61
C LEU A 50 -3.65 9.49 3.35
N GLN A 51 -3.58 10.76 3.71
CA GLN A 51 -2.36 11.56 3.54
C GLN A 51 -1.20 11.01 4.37
N PHE A 52 -1.46 10.65 5.64
CA PHE A 52 -0.48 9.98 6.50
C PHE A 52 0.00 8.65 5.89
N ALA A 53 -0.93 7.87 5.33
CA ALA A 53 -0.64 6.61 4.67
C ALA A 53 0.32 6.75 3.49
N TYR A 54 0.04 7.68 2.59
CA TYR A 54 0.90 7.98 1.44
C TYR A 54 2.28 8.44 1.89
N ARG A 55 2.33 9.46 2.75
CA ARG A 55 3.60 10.03 3.24
C ARG A 55 4.47 8.98 3.95
N LYS A 56 3.85 8.06 4.69
CA LYS A 56 4.55 6.96 5.36
C LYS A 56 5.10 5.93 4.37
N MET A 57 4.41 5.67 3.27
CA MET A 57 4.89 4.76 2.22
C MET A 57 6.05 5.36 1.43
N ILE A 58 5.98 6.67 1.13
CA ILE A 58 7.06 7.43 0.49
C ILE A 58 8.31 7.43 1.40
N ARG A 59 8.14 7.76 2.69
CA ARG A 59 9.25 7.78 3.66
C ARG A 59 9.92 6.40 3.86
N LYS A 60 9.23 5.31 3.56
CA LYS A 60 9.79 3.95 3.58
C LYS A 60 10.49 3.55 2.27
N GLY A 61 10.51 4.43 1.27
CA GLY A 61 11.02 4.12 -0.07
C GLY A 61 10.21 3.07 -0.83
N ILE A 62 8.97 2.80 -0.37
CA ILE A 62 8.11 1.77 -0.96
C ILE A 62 7.37 2.33 -2.18
N VAL A 63 7.02 3.61 -2.14
CA VAL A 63 6.32 4.33 -3.20
C VAL A 63 7.19 5.51 -3.59
N LYS A 64 7.42 5.68 -4.89
CA LYS A 64 8.06 6.89 -5.44
C LYS A 64 6.97 7.95 -5.64
N GLU A 65 7.31 9.19 -5.33
CA GLU A 65 6.43 10.36 -5.55
C GLU A 65 6.10 10.52 -7.04
#